data_AF-A0A2Z6S9R9-F1
#
_entry.id   AF-A0A2Z6S9R9-F1
#
_cell.length_a   1.000
_cell.length_b   1.000
_cell.length_c   1.000
_cell.angle_alpha   90.00
_cell.angle_beta   90.00
_cell.angle_gamma   90.00
#
_symmetry.space_group_name_H-M   'P 1'
#
loop_
_entity.id
_entity.type
_entity.pdbx_description
1 polymer ?
#
loop_
_entity_poly.entity_id
_entity_poly.type
_entity_poly.pdbx_seq_one_letter_code
_entity_poly.pdbx_strand_id
1 'polypeptide(L)' 'MRVNSSQKAFYPEAEKKLYTWIIEQQKQGLAVTYTIVKITMFDILNELEMTALYSNVTENFKASFHWLTSFMKRYKLSLR' A
#
# COMPACT_ATOMS: atom_id res chain seq x y z
N MET A 1 15.41 22.89 12.16
CA MET A 1 14.58 22.46 11.02
C MET A 1 14.05 21.06 11.29
N ARG A 2 12.74 20.88 11.51
CA ARG A 2 12.12 19.55 11.52
C ARG A 2 12.03 19.10 10.07
N VAL A 3 13.02 18.34 9.60
CA VAL A 3 12.88 17.58 8.37
C VAL A 3 11.80 16.55 8.68
N ASN A 4 10.57 16.80 8.23
CA ASN A 4 9.58 15.74 8.12
C ASN A 4 10.15 14.77 7.10
N SER A 5 10.97 13.83 7.55
CA SER A 5 11.36 12.67 6.76
C SER A 5 10.12 11.80 6.64
N SER A 6 9.20 12.22 5.77
CA SER A 6 8.14 11.35 5.27
C SER A 6 8.84 10.13 4.73
N GLN A 7 8.82 9.05 5.51
CA GLN A 7 9.52 7.82 5.21
C GLN A 7 9.07 7.39 3.81
N LYS A 8 9.98 7.55 2.84
CA LYS A 8 9.67 7.44 1.41
C LYS A 8 9.03 6.07 1.17
N ALA A 9 7.87 6.05 0.53
CA ALA A 9 7.21 4.80 0.17
C ALA A 9 8.14 4.00 -0.75
N PHE A 10 8.21 2.69 -0.54
CA PHE A 10 8.99 1.79 -1.41
C PHE A 10 8.37 1.72 -2.81
N TYR A 11 7.03 1.75 -2.88
CA TYR A 11 6.26 1.70 -4.12
C TYR A 11 5.19 2.80 -4.09
N PRO A 12 5.54 4.08 -4.32
CA PRO A 12 4.62 5.19 -4.13
C PRO A 12 3.41 5.14 -5.06
N GLU A 13 3.58 4.74 -6.31
CA GLU A 13 2.50 4.60 -7.30
C GLU A 13 1.55 3.45 -6.93
N ALA A 14 2.10 2.31 -6.52
CA ALA A 14 1.30 1.16 -6.06
C ALA A 14 0.56 1.47 -4.75
N GLU A 15 1.21 2.11 -3.78
CA GLU A 15 0.57 2.54 -2.52
C GLU A 15 -0.57 3.53 -2.77
N LYS A 16 -0.44 4.42 -3.76
CA LYS A 16 -1.51 5.35 -4.13
C LYS A 16 -2.70 4.61 -4.71
N LYS A 17 -2.48 3.62 -5.59
CA LYS A 17 -3.57 2.79 -6.15
C LYS A 17 -4.27 1.98 -5.06
N LEU A 18 -3.49 1.39 -4.16
CA LEU A 18 -4.00 0.67 -2.99
C LEU A 18 -4.85 1.57 -2.09
N TYR A 19 -4.36 2.78 -1.80
CA TYR A 19 -5.11 3.75 -1.00
C TYR A 19 -6.47 4.09 -1.62
N THR A 20 -6.50 4.41 -2.92
CA THR A 20 -7.76 4.71 -3.63
C THR A 20 -8.74 3.55 -3.50
N TRP A 21 -8.27 2.32 -3.73
CA TRP A 21 -9.08 1.11 -3.59
C TRP A 21 -9.64 0.97 -2.16
N ILE A 22 -8.82 1.15 -1.11
CA ILE A 22 -9.28 1.07 0.29
C ILE A 22 -10.40 2.07 0.57
N ILE A 23 -10.25 3.33 0.11
CA ILE A 23 -11.25 4.37 0.33
C ILE A 23 -12.57 4.02 -0.37
N GLU A 24 -12.52 3.45 -1.58
CA GLU A 24 -13.73 2.98 -2.28
C GLU A 24 -14.43 1.87 -1.52
N GLN A 25 -13.69 0.87 -1.01
CA GLN A 25 -14.26 -0.19 -0.20
C GLN A 25 -14.90 0.35 1.10
N GLN A 26 -14.22 1.27 1.78
CA GLN A 26 -14.74 1.89 3.01
C GLN A 26 -16.00 2.72 2.75
N LYS A 27 -16.08 3.43 1.61
CA LYS A 27 -17.29 4.15 1.19
C LYS A 27 -18.48 3.21 0.94
N GLN A 28 -18.21 1.99 0.49
CA GLN A 28 -19.21 0.94 0.32
C GLN A 28 -19.58 0.24 1.65
N GLY A 29 -18.99 0.67 2.77
CA GLY A 29 -19.23 0.07 4.09
C GLY A 29 -18.52 -1.26 4.30
N LEU A 30 -17.60 -1.65 3.41
CA LEU A 30 -16.85 -2.89 3.50
C LEU A 30 -15.69 -2.75 4.49
N ALA A 31 -15.55 -3.76 5.36
CA ALA A 31 -14.44 -3.82 6.29
C ALA A 31 -13.17 -4.29 5.58
N VAL A 32 -12.19 -3.40 5.49
CA VAL A 32 -10.87 -3.73 4.96
C VAL A 32 -9.94 -4.14 6.09
N THR A 33 -9.55 -5.41 6.10
CA THR A 33 -8.62 -5.99 7.09
C THR A 33 -7.19 -5.96 6.57
N TYR A 34 -6.22 -6.14 7.47
CA TYR A 34 -4.80 -6.18 7.12
C TYR A 34 -4.45 -7.23 6.07
N THR A 35 -5.08 -8.41 6.12
CA THR A 35 -4.84 -9.49 5.16
C THR A 35 -5.28 -9.08 3.76
N ILE A 36 -6.45 -8.44 3.64
CA ILE A 36 -6.97 -7.94 2.37
C ILE A 36 -6.01 -6.91 1.78
N VAL A 37 -5.55 -5.94 2.59
CA VAL A 37 -4.58 -4.92 2.13
C VAL A 37 -3.31 -5.55 1.57
N LYS A 38 -2.79 -6.60 2.20
CA LYS A 38 -1.60 -7.31 1.71
C LYS A 38 -1.86 -8.00 0.38
N ILE A 39 -2.95 -8.74 0.26
CA ILE A 39 -3.33 -9.44 -0.98
C ILE A 39 -3.46 -8.41 -2.12
N THR A 40 -4.25 -7.36 -1.90
CA THR A 40 -4.47 -6.31 -2.90
C THR A 40 -3.17 -5.59 -3.29
N MET A 41 -2.23 -5.39 -2.35
CA MET A 41 -0.92 -4.82 -2.69
C MET A 41 -0.13 -5.73 -3.63
N PHE A 42 -0.14 -7.05 -3.40
CA PHE A 42 0.52 -7.98 -4.32
C PHE A 42 -0.16 -8.03 -5.69
N ASP A 43 -1.49 -7.99 -5.72
CA ASP A 43 -2.25 -7.94 -6.98
C ASP A 43 -1.88 -6.70 -7.78
N ILE A 44 -1.83 -5.53 -7.13
CA ILE A 44 -1.39 -4.27 -7.76
C ILE A 44 0.05 -4.38 -8.26
N LEU A 45 0.97 -4.92 -7.46
CA LEU A 45 2.36 -5.06 -7.87
C LEU A 45 2.58 -6.02 -9.05
N ASN A 46 1.65 -6.97 -9.25
CA ASN A 46 1.65 -7.89 -10.38
C ASN A 46 1.05 -7.30 -11.66
N GLU A 47 0.43 -6.11 -11.60
CA GLU A 47 -0.08 -5.46 -12.80
C GLU A 47 1.04 -5.08 -13.76
N LEU A 48 0.74 -5.10 -15.06
CA LEU A 48 1.73 -4.83 -16.12
C LEU A 48 2.35 -3.43 -15.98
N GLU A 49 1.56 -2.44 -15.55
CA GLU A 49 2.03 -1.08 -15.25
C GLU A 49 3.07 -1.05 -14.13
N MET A 50 2.83 -1.79 -13.03
CA MET A 50 3.70 -1.78 -11.85
C MET A 50 4.95 -2.63 -12.06
N THR A 51 4.82 -3.77 -12.75
CA THR A 51 5.96 -4.61 -13.14
C THR A 51 6.90 -3.88 -14.09
N ALA A 52 6.36 -3.08 -15.03
CA ALA A 52 7.16 -2.22 -15.89
C ALA A 52 7.90 -1.11 -15.12
N LEU A 53 7.28 -0.53 -14.09
CA LEU A 53 7.87 0.54 -13.28
C LEU A 53 8.95 0.04 -12.29
N TYR A 54 8.77 -1.15 -11.73
CA TYR A 54 9.53 -1.55 -10.55
C TYR A 54 10.38 -2.82 -10.71
N SER A 55 10.31 -3.54 -11.83
CA SER A 55 11.15 -4.72 -12.20
C SER A 55 11.41 -5.75 -11.07
N ASN A 56 10.87 -6.97 -11.18
CA ASN A 56 11.09 -8.08 -10.22
C ASN A 56 10.73 -7.72 -8.76
N VAL A 57 9.53 -7.14 -8.58
CA VAL A 57 9.08 -6.57 -7.30
C VAL A 57 8.71 -7.62 -6.25
N THR A 58 8.09 -8.72 -6.72
CA THR A 58 7.46 -9.73 -5.86
C THR A 58 8.47 -10.58 -5.09
N GLU A 59 9.71 -10.69 -5.58
CA GLU A 59 10.75 -11.48 -4.89
C GLU A 59 11.23 -10.83 -3.59
N ASN A 60 11.15 -9.50 -3.49
CA ASN A 60 11.74 -8.73 -2.38
C ASN A 60 10.70 -8.10 -1.44
N PHE A 61 9.47 -7.87 -1.91
CA PHE A 61 8.46 -7.22 -1.10
C PHE A 61 7.72 -8.21 -0.19
N LYS A 62 7.88 -8.06 1.13
CA LYS A 62 7.30 -8.96 2.14
C LYS A 62 5.97 -8.49 2.74
N ALA A 63 5.46 -7.33 2.32
CA ALA A 63 4.29 -6.69 2.94
C ALA A 63 4.32 -6.75 4.49
N SER A 64 5.46 -6.39 5.08
CA SER A 64 5.72 -6.57 6.52
C SER A 64 4.78 -5.70 7.38
N PHE A 65 4.62 -6.06 8.65
CA PHE A 65 3.85 -5.24 9.59
C PHE A 65 4.42 -3.82 9.72
N HIS A 66 5.75 -3.66 9.65
CA HIS A 66 6.39 -2.35 9.66
C HIS A 66 6.04 -1.51 8.41
N TRP A 67 6.03 -2.13 7.23
CA TRP A 67 5.58 -1.46 6.02
C TRP A 67 4.10 -1.04 6.14
N LEU A 68 3.24 -1.96 6.60
CA LEU A 68 1.80 -1.73 6.72
C LEU A 68 1.48 -0.59 7.69
N THR A 69 2.09 -0.60 8.88
CA THR A 69 1.92 0.48 9.86
C THR A 69 2.44 1.82 9.33
N SER A 70 3.54 1.82 8.58
CA SER A 70 4.07 3.03 7.93
C SER A 70 3.14 3.53 6.82
N PHE A 71 2.58 2.62 6.01
CA PHE A 71 1.58 2.93 4.99
C PHE A 71 0.33 3.57 5.61
N MET A 72 -0.23 2.96 6.67
CA MET A 72 -1.38 3.52 7.38
C MET A 72 -1.09 4.92 7.95
N LYS A 73 0.10 5.14 8.51
CA LYS A 73 0.52 6.46 9.00
C LYS A 73 0.63 7.48 7.87
N ARG A 74 1.21 7.11 6.72
CA ARG A 74 1.35 7.99 5.54
C ARG A 74 0.00 8.48 5.03
N TYR A 75 -0.97 7.56 4.94
CA TYR A 75 -2.29 7.84 4.38
C TYR A 75 -3.37 8.15 5.42
N LYS A 76 -3.00 8.22 6.71
CA LYS A 76 -3.91 8.43 7.85
C LYS A 76 -5.11 7.47 7.84
N LEU A 77 -4.84 6.21 7.50
CA LEU A 77 -5.86 5.16 7.45
C LEU A 77 -6.10 4.56 8.83
N SER A 78 -7.37 4.30 9.15
CA SER A 78 -7.77 3.42 10.24
C SER A 78 -8.38 2.16 9.62
N LEU A 79 -7.66 1.05 9.71
CA LEU A 79 -8.16 -0.27 9.30
C LEU A 79 -8.82 -0.94 10.51
N ARG A 80 -9.77 -1.84 10.25
CA ARG A 80 -10.50 -2.58 11.29
C ARG A 80 -9.85 -3.93 11.57
#